data_AF-A0A7V5KRN8-F1
#
_entry.id   AF-A0A7V5KRN8-F1
#
_cell.length_a   1.000
_cell.length_b   1.000
_cell.length_c   1.000
_cell.angle_alpha   90.00
_cell.angle_beta   90.00
_cell.angle_gamma   90.00
#
_symmetry.space_group_name_H-M   'P 1'
#
loop_
_entity.id
_entity.type
_entity.pdbx_description
1 polymer ?
#
loop_
_entity_poly.entity_id
_entity_poly.type
_entity_poly.pdbx_seq_one_letter_code
_entity_poly.pdbx_strand_id
1 'polypeptide(L)'
;MARSTQRKKEAKAAPPSDKELLKPRYHTPVYLLLIFAALLIFFADPIFQEKTFQGPDNIASLSLHPYLDEAKKEGIFPLWIPYVFSGMPVYASLMAGGERWWDLTAELWWTAQKVVEFFFPNREVFWVVLNYFVFGVALYLLVLRKTSNKFAAFFSALAGVFSTFIIIWIMVGHNTKVVSVAFWPLLFLLVDELTEKMRWLVALLLVVFVHLEVESTHVQMNFYIFFALGLYLFYLFIVRAFKRENVLGV
;
A
#
# COMPACT_ATOMS: atom_id res chain seq x y z
N MET A 1 -0.09 17.05 -53.06
CA MET A 1 0.30 15.71 -52.53
C MET A 1 1.69 15.79 -51.92
N ALA A 2 2.02 14.87 -51.00
CA ALA A 2 3.27 14.68 -50.27
C ALA A 2 3.49 15.50 -48.98
N ARG A 3 2.93 15.00 -47.85
CA ARG A 3 3.45 15.27 -46.50
C ARG A 3 4.50 14.20 -46.18
N SER A 4 5.73 14.61 -45.88
CA SER A 4 6.81 13.73 -45.45
C SER A 4 6.54 13.22 -44.03
N THR A 5 6.43 11.90 -43.88
CA THR A 5 6.25 11.24 -42.59
C THR A 5 7.64 10.93 -42.03
N GLN A 6 8.13 11.76 -41.11
CA GLN A 6 9.32 11.41 -40.32
C GLN A 6 8.95 10.32 -39.31
N ARG A 7 9.35 9.09 -39.63
CA ARG A 7 9.22 7.91 -38.77
C ARG A 7 10.20 8.04 -37.61
N LYS A 8 9.68 8.25 -36.39
CA LYS A 8 10.44 8.28 -35.14
C LYS A 8 11.19 6.93 -35.01
N LYS A 9 12.53 6.97 -35.03
CA LYS A 9 13.38 5.81 -34.80
C LYS A 9 13.19 5.36 -33.34
N GLU A 10 12.54 4.23 -33.13
CA GLU A 10 12.58 3.52 -31.86
C GLU A 10 14.03 3.13 -31.58
N ALA A 11 14.57 3.65 -30.48
CA ALA A 11 15.89 3.28 -30.00
C ALA A 11 15.86 1.79 -29.61
N LYS A 12 16.44 0.93 -30.44
CA LYS A 12 16.73 -0.47 -30.07
C LYS A 12 17.58 -0.46 -28.80
N ALA A 13 17.07 -1.11 -27.75
CA ALA A 13 17.83 -1.36 -26.53
C ALA A 13 19.19 -1.98 -26.87
N ALA A 14 20.25 -1.45 -26.26
CA ALA A 14 21.61 -1.95 -26.43
C ALA A 14 21.69 -3.45 -26.07
N PRO A 15 22.49 -4.26 -26.78
CA PRO A 15 22.68 -5.65 -26.43
C PRO A 15 23.22 -5.76 -25.00
N PRO A 16 22.76 -6.74 -24.20
CA PRO A 16 23.24 -6.90 -22.84
C PRO A 16 24.76 -7.14 -22.88
N SER A 17 25.52 -6.34 -22.14
CA SER A 17 26.98 -6.51 -22.08
C SER A 17 27.28 -7.86 -21.43
N ASP A 18 28.23 -8.62 -21.98
CA ASP A 18 28.67 -9.94 -21.49
C ASP A 18 29.28 -9.92 -20.07
N LYS A 19 29.18 -8.81 -19.33
CA LYS A 19 29.66 -8.63 -17.95
C LYS A 19 28.55 -8.53 -16.90
N GLU A 20 27.28 -8.79 -17.25
CA GLU A 20 26.22 -8.83 -16.24
C GLU A 20 26.24 -10.13 -15.45
N LEU A 21 26.52 -10.04 -14.14
CA LEU A 21 26.52 -11.17 -13.19
C LEU A 21 25.17 -11.92 -13.16
N LEU A 22 24.07 -11.26 -13.52
CA LEU A 22 22.72 -11.82 -13.52
C LEU A 22 21.98 -11.41 -14.79
N LYS A 23 21.26 -12.36 -15.41
CA LYS A 23 20.44 -12.09 -16.59
C LYS A 23 19.36 -11.05 -16.27
N PRO A 24 19.03 -10.12 -17.20
CA PRO A 24 18.06 -9.03 -16.97
C PRO A 24 16.70 -9.46 -16.42
N ARG A 25 16.21 -10.66 -16.77
CA ARG A 25 14.93 -11.19 -16.28
C ARG A 25 14.90 -11.41 -14.76
N TYR A 26 16.05 -11.65 -14.13
CA TYR A 26 16.15 -11.94 -12.70
C TYR A 26 16.35 -10.70 -11.85
N HIS A 27 16.65 -9.54 -12.45
CA HIS A 27 16.89 -8.31 -11.68
C HIS A 27 15.70 -7.92 -10.81
N THR A 28 14.47 -7.95 -11.34
CA THR A 28 13.27 -7.57 -10.56
C THR A 28 13.04 -8.50 -9.36
N PRO A 29 12.96 -9.84 -9.51
CA PRO A 29 12.84 -10.74 -8.37
C PRO A 29 13.94 -10.57 -7.32
N VAL A 30 15.20 -10.39 -7.77
CA VAL A 30 16.33 -10.19 -6.86
C VAL A 30 16.20 -8.88 -6.09
N TYR A 31 15.84 -7.77 -6.74
CA TYR A 31 15.64 -6.50 -6.04
C TYR A 31 14.49 -6.55 -5.03
N LEU A 32 13.38 -7.22 -5.36
CA LEU A 32 12.29 -7.41 -4.41
C LEU A 32 12.71 -8.29 -3.24
N LEU A 33 13.47 -9.36 -3.49
CA LEU A 33 14.04 -10.21 -2.42
C LEU A 33 14.98 -9.41 -1.51
N LEU A 34 15.81 -8.52 -2.07
CA LEU A 34 16.70 -7.67 -1.30
C LEU A 34 15.95 -6.67 -0.43
N ILE A 35 14.85 -6.08 -0.91
CA ILE A 35 13.98 -5.21 -0.09
C ILE A 35 13.38 -6.01 1.07
N PHE A 36 12.85 -7.21 0.79
CA PHE A 36 12.29 -8.08 1.82
C PHE A 36 13.34 -8.49 2.86
N ALA A 37 14.53 -8.92 2.40
CA ALA A 37 15.63 -9.27 3.28
C ALA A 37 16.10 -8.08 4.14
N ALA A 38 16.18 -6.88 3.57
CA ALA A 38 16.52 -5.68 4.32
C ALA A 38 15.50 -5.39 5.44
N LEU A 39 14.20 -5.53 5.16
CA LEU A 39 13.13 -5.42 6.17
C LEU A 39 13.26 -6.47 7.26
N LEU A 40 13.50 -7.74 6.90
CA LEU A 40 13.69 -8.82 7.86
C LEU A 40 14.90 -8.59 8.76
N ILE A 41 16.02 -8.09 8.21
CA ILE A 41 17.22 -7.77 8.97
C ILE A 41 16.96 -6.60 9.92
N PHE A 42 16.31 -5.54 9.43
CA PHE A 42 16.02 -4.36 10.24
C PHE A 42 15.06 -4.65 11.39
N PHE A 43 14.04 -5.47 11.16
CA PHE A 43 13.04 -5.87 12.16
C PHE A 43 13.33 -7.26 12.76
N ALA A 44 14.56 -7.77 12.67
CA ALA A 44 14.88 -9.13 13.10
C ALA A 44 14.54 -9.39 14.57
N ASP A 45 14.91 -8.44 15.44
CA ASP A 45 14.63 -8.52 16.88
C ASP A 45 13.14 -8.70 17.18
N PRO A 46 12.24 -7.76 16.78
CA PRO A 46 10.82 -7.90 17.09
C PRO A 46 10.10 -9.00 16.28
N ILE A 47 10.64 -9.47 15.15
CA ILE A 47 10.05 -10.58 14.38
C ILE A 47 10.39 -11.95 14.98
N PHE A 48 11.65 -12.17 15.35
CA PHE A 48 12.17 -13.50 15.72
C PHE A 48 12.38 -13.71 17.22
N GLN A 49 12.38 -12.64 18.02
CA GLN A 49 12.45 -12.72 19.48
C GLN A 49 11.09 -12.34 20.09
N GLU A 50 10.88 -12.62 21.37
CA GLU A 50 9.68 -12.23 22.13
C GLU A 50 9.68 -10.73 22.48
N LYS A 51 10.06 -9.87 21.53
CA LYS A 51 10.08 -8.42 21.66
C LYS A 51 8.94 -7.82 20.85
N THR A 52 8.35 -6.74 21.36
CA THR A 52 7.34 -5.95 20.66
C THR A 52 7.59 -4.46 20.82
N PHE A 53 6.95 -3.65 19.98
CA PHE A 53 6.98 -2.20 20.09
C PHE A 53 5.98 -1.73 21.16
N GLN A 54 6.45 -1.01 22.17
CA GLN A 54 5.60 -0.36 23.17
C GLN A 54 5.06 0.97 22.63
N GLY A 55 4.22 0.88 21.58
CA GLY A 55 3.53 2.03 21.00
C GLY A 55 2.41 2.54 21.91
N PRO A 56 2.36 3.84 22.26
CA PRO A 56 1.31 4.40 23.10
C PRO A 56 -0.11 4.07 22.62
N ASP A 57 -0.34 4.09 21.31
CA ASP A 57 -1.66 3.81 20.72
C ASP A 57 -2.05 2.32 20.88
N ASN A 58 -1.08 1.42 20.72
CA ASN A 58 -1.30 -0.02 20.93
C ASN A 58 -1.62 -0.32 22.39
N ILE A 59 -0.96 0.35 23.34
CA ILE A 59 -1.21 0.15 24.77
C ILE A 59 -2.57 0.75 25.16
N ALA A 60 -2.89 1.94 24.65
CA ALA A 60 -4.15 2.60 24.95
C ALA A 60 -5.36 1.82 24.43
N SER A 61 -5.26 1.20 23.25
CA SER A 61 -6.36 0.43 22.65
C SER A 61 -6.75 -0.81 23.47
N LEU A 62 -5.83 -1.40 24.23
CA LEU A 62 -6.11 -2.55 25.11
C LEU A 62 -7.21 -2.26 26.15
N SER A 63 -7.38 -0.99 26.53
CA SER A 63 -8.45 -0.58 27.47
C SER A 63 -9.86 -0.85 26.94
N LEU A 64 -10.03 -1.00 25.62
CA LEU A 64 -11.31 -1.27 24.98
C LEU A 64 -11.70 -2.75 25.02
N HIS A 65 -10.72 -3.66 25.12
CA HIS A 65 -10.94 -5.10 24.99
C HIS A 65 -11.96 -5.66 25.98
N PRO A 66 -11.92 -5.35 27.30
CA PRO A 66 -12.86 -5.95 28.25
C PRO A 66 -14.32 -5.66 27.90
N TYR A 67 -14.61 -4.42 27.47
CA TYR A 67 -15.96 -4.01 27.09
C TYR A 67 -16.43 -4.69 25.78
N LEU A 68 -15.56 -4.74 24.77
CA LEU A 68 -15.88 -5.38 23.49
C LEU A 68 -16.03 -6.90 23.63
N ASP A 69 -15.22 -7.53 24.47
CA ASP A 69 -15.27 -8.97 24.75
C ASP A 69 -16.54 -9.35 25.51
N GLU A 70 -16.99 -8.52 26.46
CA GLU A 70 -18.26 -8.71 27.16
C GLU A 70 -19.44 -8.59 26.19
N ALA A 71 -19.49 -7.51 25.39
CA ALA A 71 -20.53 -7.33 24.38
C ALA A 71 -20.57 -8.50 23.38
N LYS A 72 -19.40 -9.00 22.96
CA LYS A 72 -19.29 -10.17 22.09
C LYS A 72 -19.82 -11.45 22.75
N LYS A 73 -19.55 -11.67 24.04
CA LYS A 73 -20.10 -12.82 24.80
C LYS A 73 -21.62 -12.77 24.91
N GLU A 74 -22.18 -11.58 25.03
CA GLU A 74 -23.64 -11.36 25.04
C GLU A 74 -24.27 -11.43 23.63
N GLY A 75 -23.45 -11.48 22.58
CA GLY A 75 -23.93 -11.47 21.20
C GLY A 75 -24.51 -10.12 20.76
N ILE A 76 -24.13 -9.04 21.44
CA ILE A 76 -24.62 -7.68 21.18
C ILE A 76 -23.52 -6.90 20.46
N PHE A 77 -23.90 -6.19 19.40
CA PHE A 77 -23.03 -5.19 18.78
C PHE A 77 -23.18 -3.86 19.54
N PRO A 78 -22.18 -3.42 20.33
CA PRO A 78 -22.33 -2.24 21.16
C PRO A 78 -22.32 -0.98 20.28
N LEU A 79 -23.33 -0.13 20.43
CA LEU A 79 -23.42 1.14 19.69
C LEU A 79 -22.73 2.31 20.41
N TRP A 80 -22.55 2.20 21.72
CA TRP A 80 -22.05 3.27 22.59
C TRP A 80 -21.14 2.73 23.69
N ILE A 81 -19.93 3.27 23.84
CA ILE A 81 -19.01 2.94 24.95
C ILE A 81 -19.06 4.05 26.01
N PRO A 82 -19.52 3.78 27.25
CA PRO A 82 -19.65 4.81 28.27
C PRO A 82 -18.34 5.16 28.98
N TYR A 83 -17.31 4.31 28.86
CA TYR A 83 -16.10 4.38 29.68
C TYR A 83 -15.00 5.29 29.12
N VAL A 84 -15.11 5.74 27.87
CA VAL A 84 -14.08 6.55 27.21
C VAL A 84 -14.64 7.92 26.88
N PHE A 85 -13.94 8.99 27.28
CA PHE A 85 -14.34 10.40 27.08
C PHE A 85 -15.79 10.72 27.49
N SER A 86 -16.27 10.12 28.59
CA SER A 86 -17.66 10.25 29.08
C SER A 86 -18.73 9.69 28.13
N GLY A 87 -18.33 8.90 27.14
CA GLY A 87 -19.23 8.29 26.19
C GLY A 87 -18.86 8.58 24.73
N MET A 88 -18.75 7.54 23.91
CA MET A 88 -18.56 7.69 22.47
C MET A 88 -19.36 6.66 21.65
N PRO A 89 -19.77 7.01 20.42
CA PRO A 89 -20.37 6.06 19.49
C PRO A 89 -19.31 5.08 18.98
N VAL A 90 -19.50 3.77 19.17
CA VAL A 90 -18.50 2.74 18.84
C VAL A 90 -18.17 2.71 17.35
N TYR A 91 -19.20 2.76 16.49
CA TYR A 91 -19.00 2.69 15.04
C TYR A 91 -18.30 3.94 14.49
N ALA A 92 -18.75 5.13 14.91
CA ALA A 92 -18.19 6.39 14.40
C ALA A 92 -16.81 6.72 14.99
N SER A 93 -16.46 6.16 16.17
CA SER A 93 -15.10 6.19 16.71
C SER A 93 -14.19 5.09 16.15
N LEU A 94 -14.71 4.26 15.23
CA LEU A 94 -13.98 3.16 14.58
C LEU A 94 -13.42 2.14 15.58
N MET A 95 -14.02 2.05 16.76
CA MET A 95 -13.61 1.11 17.82
C MET A 95 -14.05 -0.32 17.54
N ALA A 96 -15.19 -0.49 16.87
CA ALA A 96 -15.63 -1.77 16.34
C ALA A 96 -16.40 -1.57 15.03
N GLY A 97 -16.17 -2.47 14.08
CA GLY A 97 -16.95 -2.59 12.85
C GLY A 97 -17.96 -3.73 12.96
N GLY A 98 -19.06 -3.63 12.22
CA GLY A 98 -19.98 -4.75 12.05
C GLY A 98 -19.36 -5.88 11.23
N GLU A 99 -19.88 -7.10 11.39
CA GLU A 99 -19.49 -8.22 10.54
C GLU A 99 -19.90 -7.96 9.09
N ARG A 100 -18.98 -8.19 8.15
CA ARG A 100 -19.19 -7.98 6.71
C ARG A 100 -18.79 -9.22 5.92
N TRP A 101 -19.54 -10.32 6.09
CA TRP A 101 -19.26 -11.59 5.42
C TRP A 101 -19.27 -11.49 3.88
N TRP A 102 -19.96 -10.47 3.33
CA TRP A 102 -20.03 -10.19 1.90
C TRP A 102 -18.79 -9.47 1.36
N ASP A 103 -17.88 -8.99 2.21
CA ASP A 103 -16.64 -8.31 1.79
C ASP A 103 -15.53 -9.30 1.44
N LEU A 104 -15.76 -10.03 0.34
CA LEU A 104 -14.85 -11.09 -0.12
C LEU A 104 -13.47 -10.55 -0.48
N THR A 105 -13.38 -9.30 -0.93
CA THR A 105 -12.12 -8.64 -1.29
C THR A 105 -11.24 -8.37 -0.07
N ALA A 106 -11.81 -7.82 0.99
CA ALA A 106 -11.08 -7.61 2.24
C ALA A 106 -10.73 -8.95 2.88
N GLU A 107 -11.67 -9.89 2.93
CA GLU A 107 -11.45 -11.21 3.53
C GLU A 107 -10.33 -11.98 2.84
N LEU A 108 -10.29 -11.97 1.50
CA LEU A 108 -9.23 -12.60 0.73
C LEU A 108 -7.86 -11.96 1.03
N TRP A 109 -7.81 -10.63 1.05
CA TRP A 109 -6.57 -9.90 1.31
C TRP A 109 -6.03 -10.16 2.72
N TRP A 110 -6.87 -10.04 3.75
CA TRP A 110 -6.46 -10.28 5.13
C TRP A 110 -6.13 -11.75 5.39
N THR A 111 -6.86 -12.69 4.78
CA THR A 111 -6.52 -14.11 4.84
C THR A 111 -5.17 -14.39 4.21
N ALA A 112 -4.87 -13.79 3.05
CA ALA A 112 -3.57 -13.94 2.42
C ALA A 112 -2.44 -13.41 3.32
N GLN A 113 -2.61 -12.26 3.97
CA GLN A 113 -1.63 -11.75 4.94
C GLN A 113 -1.42 -12.72 6.11
N LYS A 114 -2.52 -13.19 6.74
CA LYS A 114 -2.48 -14.17 7.84
C LYS A 114 -1.74 -15.46 7.47
N VAL A 115 -1.90 -15.95 6.24
CA VAL A 115 -1.19 -17.14 5.74
C VAL A 115 0.32 -16.89 5.68
N VAL A 116 0.75 -15.71 5.24
CA VAL A 116 2.19 -15.37 5.20
C VAL A 116 2.74 -15.16 6.62
N GLU A 117 2.01 -14.43 7.46
CA GLU A 117 2.36 -14.18 8.86
C GLU A 117 2.50 -15.46 9.68
N PHE A 118 1.73 -16.51 9.36
CA PHE A 118 1.77 -17.79 10.04
C PHE A 118 3.19 -18.39 10.09
N PHE A 119 4.02 -18.10 9.09
CA PHE A 119 5.39 -18.60 8.99
C PHE A 119 6.40 -17.83 9.85
N PHE A 120 5.98 -16.77 10.56
CA PHE A 120 6.85 -15.94 11.40
C PHE A 120 6.48 -16.05 12.89
N PRO A 121 7.46 -16.04 13.81
CA PRO A 121 7.20 -16.21 15.24
C PRO A 121 6.29 -15.11 15.82
N ASN A 122 6.60 -13.84 15.55
CA ASN A 122 5.82 -12.71 16.02
C ASN A 122 4.92 -12.14 14.91
N ARG A 123 3.68 -12.64 14.85
CA ARG A 123 2.67 -12.27 13.83
C ARG A 123 2.22 -10.82 13.94
N GLU A 124 2.08 -10.30 15.17
CA GLU A 124 1.62 -8.93 15.45
C GLU A 124 2.59 -7.86 14.96
N VAL A 125 3.88 -8.17 14.90
CA VAL A 125 4.87 -7.29 14.27
C VAL A 125 4.95 -7.56 12.78
N PHE A 126 4.96 -8.83 12.38
CA PHE A 126 5.23 -9.22 11.01
C PHE A 126 4.16 -8.71 10.03
N TRP A 127 2.89 -8.63 10.41
CA TRP A 127 1.85 -8.08 9.52
C TRP A 127 2.14 -6.63 9.11
N VAL A 128 2.66 -5.79 10.03
CA VAL A 128 3.06 -4.41 9.70
C VAL A 128 4.26 -4.41 8.76
N VAL A 129 5.24 -5.29 9.01
CA VAL A 129 6.43 -5.46 8.15
C VAL A 129 6.04 -5.92 6.74
N LEU A 130 5.04 -6.78 6.62
CA LEU A 130 4.49 -7.20 5.34
C LEU A 130 3.88 -6.01 4.58
N ASN A 131 3.19 -5.09 5.26
CA ASN A 131 2.65 -3.87 4.62
C ASN A 131 3.77 -2.90 4.19
N TYR A 132 4.89 -2.80 4.94
CA TYR A 132 6.09 -2.09 4.43
C TYR A 132 6.67 -2.76 3.17
N PHE A 133 6.65 -4.09 3.10
CA PHE A 133 7.08 -4.78 1.89
C PHE A 133 6.15 -4.52 0.70
N VAL A 134 4.82 -4.55 0.92
CA VAL A 134 3.81 -4.20 -0.12
C VAL A 134 4.02 -2.77 -0.61
N PHE A 135 4.26 -1.82 0.30
CA PHE A 135 4.64 -0.45 -0.06
C PHE A 135 5.88 -0.40 -0.96
N GLY A 136 6.95 -1.11 -0.58
CA GLY A 136 8.19 -1.19 -1.34
C GLY A 136 7.99 -1.78 -2.74
N VAL A 137 7.20 -2.85 -2.87
CA VAL A 137 6.84 -3.44 -4.16
C VAL A 137 6.05 -2.45 -5.02
N ALA A 138 5.02 -1.81 -4.46
CA ALA A 138 4.21 -0.83 -5.16
C ALA A 138 5.06 0.35 -5.66
N LEU A 139 5.94 0.89 -4.80
CA LEU A 139 6.83 1.99 -5.15
C LEU A 139 7.86 1.58 -6.20
N TYR A 140 8.43 0.37 -6.09
CA TYR A 140 9.31 -0.20 -7.11
C TYR A 140 8.61 -0.24 -8.47
N LEU A 141 7.38 -0.76 -8.53
CA LEU A 141 6.62 -0.88 -9.78
C LEU A 141 6.30 0.49 -10.39
N LEU A 142 5.88 1.46 -9.56
CA LEU A 142 5.59 2.82 -10.00
C LEU A 142 6.84 3.49 -10.60
N VAL A 143 7.97 3.46 -9.88
CA VAL A 143 9.21 4.09 -10.35
C VAL A 143 9.78 3.35 -11.56
N LEU A 144 9.67 2.02 -11.61
CA LEU A 144 10.07 1.24 -12.78
C LEU A 144 9.25 1.66 -14.01
N ARG A 145 7.93 1.85 -13.86
CA ARG A 145 7.08 2.34 -14.96
C ARG A 145 7.52 3.72 -15.45
N LYS A 146 7.82 4.64 -14.54
CA LYS A 146 8.19 6.03 -14.88
C LYS A 146 9.60 6.16 -15.47
N THR A 147 10.54 5.34 -15.05
CA THR A 147 11.96 5.51 -15.39
C THR A 147 12.51 4.44 -16.33
N SER A 148 11.82 3.29 -16.46
CA SER A 148 12.34 2.08 -17.10
C SER A 148 13.69 1.61 -16.55
N ASN A 149 14.07 2.05 -15.35
CA ASN A 149 15.34 1.72 -14.71
C ASN A 149 15.09 0.94 -13.41
N LYS A 150 15.47 -0.34 -13.42
CA LYS A 150 15.26 -1.26 -12.29
C LYS A 150 16.08 -0.88 -11.05
N PHE A 151 17.28 -0.35 -11.23
CA PHE A 151 18.12 0.07 -10.11
C PHE A 151 17.56 1.34 -9.45
N ALA A 152 17.11 2.31 -10.25
CA ALA A 152 16.43 3.49 -9.73
C ALA A 152 15.16 3.09 -8.97
N ALA A 153 14.36 2.18 -9.52
CA ALA A 153 13.18 1.64 -8.86
C ALA A 153 13.50 0.94 -7.53
N PHE A 154 14.54 0.11 -7.50
CA PHE A 154 15.02 -0.55 -6.28
C PHE A 154 15.47 0.48 -5.23
N PHE A 155 16.29 1.44 -5.63
CA PHE A 155 16.79 2.47 -4.71
C PHE A 155 15.63 3.32 -4.15
N SER A 156 14.68 3.74 -4.99
CA SER A 156 13.51 4.49 -4.55
C SER A 156 12.61 3.68 -3.60
N ALA A 157 12.39 2.39 -3.89
CA ALA A 157 11.63 1.52 -3.01
C ALA A 157 12.30 1.36 -1.65
N LEU A 158 13.62 1.09 -1.63
CA LEU A 158 14.39 0.96 -0.40
C LEU A 158 14.39 2.27 0.40
N ALA A 159 14.69 3.40 -0.24
CA ALA A 159 14.69 4.71 0.41
C ALA A 159 13.29 5.11 0.93
N GLY A 160 12.24 4.76 0.19
CA GLY A 160 10.86 5.01 0.61
C GLY A 160 10.48 4.20 1.84
N VAL A 161 10.71 2.89 1.81
CA VAL A 161 10.43 1.98 2.94
C VAL A 161 11.20 2.41 4.18
N PHE A 162 12.48 2.74 4.03
CA PHE A 162 13.37 3.15 5.13
C PHE A 162 13.34 4.65 5.46
N SER A 163 12.38 5.39 4.90
CA SER A 163 12.16 6.79 5.28
C SER A 163 11.75 6.85 6.75
N THR A 164 12.41 7.69 7.53
CA THR A 164 12.16 7.85 8.97
C THR A 164 10.68 8.11 9.27
N PHE A 165 10.01 8.88 8.43
CA PHE A 165 8.59 9.20 8.60
C PHE A 165 7.66 7.99 8.44
N ILE A 166 8.04 7.02 7.62
CA ILE A 166 7.27 5.80 7.37
C ILE A 166 7.58 4.74 8.44
N ILE A 167 8.86 4.55 8.78
CA ILE A 167 9.27 3.57 9.80
C ILE A 167 8.79 3.94 11.20
N ILE A 168 8.72 5.21 11.57
CA ILE A 168 8.35 5.59 12.94
C ILE A 168 6.92 5.19 13.33
N TRP A 169 6.03 4.96 12.36
CA TRP A 169 4.63 4.64 12.64
C TRP A 169 4.44 3.33 13.40
N ILE A 170 5.21 2.29 13.11
CA ILE A 170 5.15 1.03 13.89
C ILE A 170 5.58 1.26 15.35
N MET A 171 6.55 2.16 15.58
CA MET A 171 7.10 2.42 16.90
C MET A 171 6.10 3.13 17.82
N VAL A 172 5.21 3.95 17.27
CA VAL A 172 4.18 4.67 18.03
C VAL A 172 2.81 3.99 18.03
N GLY A 173 2.63 2.92 17.25
CA GLY A 173 1.37 2.16 17.16
C GLY A 173 0.40 2.66 16.07
N HIS A 174 0.84 3.51 15.15
CA HIS A 174 0.05 3.98 13.99
C HIS A 174 0.00 2.93 12.86
N ASN A 175 -0.27 1.67 13.18
CA ASN A 175 -0.16 0.56 12.24
C ASN A 175 -1.15 0.69 11.06
N THR A 176 -2.35 1.23 11.29
CA THR A 176 -3.34 1.47 10.22
C THR A 176 -2.86 2.50 9.19
N LYS A 177 -1.97 3.44 9.55
CA LYS A 177 -1.32 4.35 8.57
C LYS A 177 -0.39 3.57 7.65
N VAL A 178 0.36 2.60 8.18
CA VAL A 178 1.26 1.75 7.40
C VAL A 178 0.49 0.92 6.38
N VAL A 179 -0.65 0.35 6.79
CA VAL A 179 -1.55 -0.39 5.92
C VAL A 179 -2.07 0.47 4.77
N SER A 180 -2.55 1.68 5.09
CA SER A 180 -3.03 2.64 4.09
C SER A 180 -1.94 2.99 3.08
N VAL A 181 -0.78 3.49 3.53
CA VAL A 181 0.26 3.92 2.58
C VAL A 181 0.80 2.81 1.69
N ALA A 182 0.66 1.54 2.10
CA ALA A 182 1.12 0.39 1.33
C ALA A 182 0.58 0.37 -0.09
N PHE A 183 -0.66 0.83 -0.30
CA PHE A 183 -1.31 0.84 -1.61
C PHE A 183 -1.11 2.14 -2.39
N TRP A 184 -0.67 3.23 -1.76
CA TRP A 184 -0.64 4.54 -2.39
C TRP A 184 0.15 4.59 -3.71
N PRO A 185 1.39 4.05 -3.80
CA PRO A 185 2.12 4.06 -5.07
C PRO A 185 1.41 3.23 -6.15
N LEU A 186 0.71 2.17 -5.76
CA LEU A 186 -0.03 1.32 -6.67
C LEU A 186 -1.28 2.03 -7.22
N LEU A 187 -1.97 2.82 -6.40
CA LEU A 187 -3.10 3.64 -6.85
C LEU A 187 -2.66 4.65 -7.93
N PHE A 188 -1.53 5.34 -7.72
CA PHE A 188 -0.95 6.22 -8.75
C PHE A 188 -0.58 5.46 -10.03
N LEU A 189 0.06 4.29 -9.89
CA LEU A 189 0.43 3.45 -11.04
C LEU A 189 -0.80 3.01 -11.86
N LEU A 190 -1.87 2.59 -11.20
CA LEU A 190 -3.09 2.14 -11.87
C LEU A 190 -3.84 3.31 -12.54
N VAL A 191 -3.89 4.47 -11.88
CA VAL A 191 -4.43 5.70 -12.48
C VAL A 191 -3.62 6.10 -13.71
N ASP A 192 -2.29 6.07 -13.65
CA ASP A 192 -1.44 6.35 -14.81
C ASP A 192 -1.75 5.43 -16.00
N GLU A 193 -1.78 4.12 -15.76
CA GLU A 193 -2.07 3.12 -16.79
C GLU A 193 -3.44 3.37 -17.45
N LEU A 194 -4.47 3.69 -16.67
CA LEU A 194 -5.82 3.97 -17.18
C LEU A 194 -5.89 5.28 -17.95
N THR A 195 -5.15 6.30 -17.53
CA THR A 195 -5.11 7.57 -18.27
C THR A 195 -4.40 7.42 -19.60
N GLU A 196 -3.41 6.53 -19.73
CA GLU A 196 -2.75 6.25 -21.01
C GLU A 196 -3.63 5.40 -21.92
N LYS A 197 -4.28 4.36 -21.38
CA LYS A 197 -5.17 3.47 -22.13
C LYS A 197 -6.17 2.78 -21.22
N MET A 198 -7.46 2.92 -21.54
CA MET A 198 -8.52 2.22 -20.81
C MET A 198 -8.38 0.69 -20.93
N ARG A 199 -8.31 0.01 -19.78
CA ARG A 199 -8.21 -1.45 -19.66
C ARG A 199 -9.08 -1.91 -18.49
N TRP A 200 -10.12 -2.70 -18.77
CA TRP A 200 -11.07 -3.15 -17.76
C TRP A 200 -10.43 -3.87 -16.57
N LEU A 201 -9.42 -4.69 -16.81
CA LEU A 201 -8.69 -5.35 -15.71
C LEU A 201 -7.99 -4.35 -14.80
N VAL A 202 -7.39 -3.28 -15.36
CA VAL A 202 -6.70 -2.25 -14.58
C VAL A 202 -7.72 -1.41 -13.80
N ALA A 203 -8.88 -1.13 -14.39
CA ALA A 203 -9.99 -0.44 -13.71
C ALA A 203 -10.53 -1.28 -12.55
N LEU A 204 -10.72 -2.58 -12.75
CA LEU A 204 -11.13 -3.50 -11.69
C LEU A 204 -10.10 -3.55 -10.55
N LEU A 205 -8.81 -3.65 -10.89
CA LEU A 205 -7.74 -3.62 -9.89
C LEU A 205 -7.74 -2.30 -9.11
N LEU A 206 -7.93 -1.16 -9.78
CA LEU A 206 -8.02 0.13 -9.11
C LEU A 206 -9.18 0.14 -8.11
N VAL A 207 -10.36 -0.35 -8.49
CA VAL A 207 -11.50 -0.48 -7.57
C VAL A 207 -11.16 -1.35 -6.37
N VAL A 208 -10.52 -2.50 -6.58
CA VAL A 208 -10.10 -3.40 -5.49
C VAL A 208 -9.12 -2.71 -4.54
N PHE A 209 -8.09 -2.02 -5.06
CA PHE A 209 -7.12 -1.35 -4.20
C PHE A 209 -7.66 -0.08 -3.53
N VAL A 210 -8.59 0.63 -4.17
CA VAL A 210 -9.34 1.72 -3.50
C VAL A 210 -10.21 1.16 -2.38
N HIS A 211 -10.85 0.02 -2.58
CA HIS A 211 -11.59 -0.67 -1.53
C HIS A 211 -10.66 -1.05 -0.37
N LEU A 212 -9.55 -1.74 -0.64
CA LEU A 212 -8.56 -2.12 0.38
C LEU A 212 -7.94 -0.90 1.12
N GLU A 213 -7.79 0.23 0.44
CA GLU A 213 -7.37 1.48 1.07
C GLU A 213 -8.41 1.97 2.08
N VAL A 214 -9.70 1.97 1.70
CA VAL A 214 -10.79 2.33 2.62
C VAL A 214 -10.85 1.37 3.82
N GLU A 215 -10.59 0.09 3.58
CA GLU A 215 -10.52 -0.98 4.58
C GLU A 215 -9.36 -0.83 5.57
N SER A 216 -8.37 0.02 5.30
CA SER A 216 -7.37 0.40 6.32
C SER A 216 -8.02 1.09 7.54
N THR A 217 -9.27 1.54 7.40
CA THR A 217 -10.07 2.25 8.40
C THR A 217 -9.44 3.55 8.90
N HIS A 218 -8.43 4.09 8.21
CA HIS A 218 -7.80 5.34 8.59
C HIS A 218 -8.38 6.52 7.79
N VAL A 219 -9.53 7.05 8.22
CA VAL A 219 -10.30 8.09 7.48
C VAL A 219 -9.45 9.29 7.05
N GLN A 220 -8.54 9.76 7.90
CA GLN A 220 -7.62 10.87 7.55
C GLN A 220 -6.70 10.52 6.37
N MET A 221 -6.16 9.30 6.35
CA MET A 221 -5.26 8.86 5.28
C MET A 221 -6.03 8.66 3.98
N ASN A 222 -7.23 8.08 4.04
CA ASN A 222 -8.16 7.97 2.90
C ASN A 222 -8.44 9.35 2.29
N PHE A 223 -8.73 10.35 3.13
CA PHE A 223 -8.92 11.72 2.66
C PHE A 223 -7.68 12.25 1.93
N TYR A 224 -6.48 12.06 2.49
CA TYR A 224 -5.25 12.55 1.88
C TYR A 224 -4.96 11.90 0.53
N ILE A 225 -5.09 10.58 0.41
CA ILE A 225 -4.78 9.90 -0.86
C ILE A 225 -5.80 10.21 -1.95
N PHE A 226 -7.11 10.24 -1.65
CA PHE A 226 -8.11 10.58 -2.65
C PHE A 226 -8.02 12.04 -3.08
N PHE A 227 -7.69 12.94 -2.15
CA PHE A 227 -7.42 14.33 -2.50
C PHE A 227 -6.17 14.44 -3.39
N ALA A 228 -5.09 13.72 -3.06
CA ALA A 228 -3.87 13.70 -3.88
C ALA A 228 -4.10 13.10 -5.28
N LEU A 229 -4.86 12.02 -5.40
CA LEU A 229 -5.26 11.43 -6.69
C LEU A 229 -6.14 12.39 -7.50
N GLY A 230 -7.07 13.10 -6.84
CA GLY A 230 -7.90 14.12 -7.46
C GLY A 230 -7.07 15.28 -8.01
N LEU A 231 -6.13 15.81 -7.22
CA LEU A 231 -5.18 16.83 -7.66
C LEU A 231 -4.30 16.35 -8.81
N TYR A 232 -3.84 15.10 -8.76
CA TYR A 232 -3.02 14.50 -9.80
C TYR A 232 -3.78 14.36 -11.13
N LEU A 233 -5.02 13.85 -11.08
CA LEU A 233 -5.89 13.77 -12.25
C LEU A 233 -6.22 15.16 -12.81
N PHE A 234 -6.47 16.14 -11.95
CA PHE A 234 -6.69 17.53 -12.35
C PHE A 234 -5.47 18.11 -13.06
N TYR A 235 -4.26 17.86 -12.53
CA TYR A 235 -3.01 18.23 -13.18
C TYR A 235 -2.87 17.57 -14.57
N LEU A 236 -3.11 16.26 -14.68
CA LEU A 236 -3.04 15.54 -15.96
C LEU A 236 -4.05 16.08 -16.97
N PHE A 237 -5.27 16.39 -16.52
CA PHE A 237 -6.31 17.03 -17.33
C PHE A 237 -5.81 18.35 -17.93
N ILE A 238 -5.27 19.24 -17.09
CA ILE A 238 -4.72 20.53 -17.52
C ILE A 238 -3.62 20.34 -18.56
N VAL A 239 -2.63 19.49 -18.28
CA VAL A 239 -1.49 19.25 -19.18
C VAL A 239 -1.95 18.75 -20.55
N ARG A 240 -2.89 17.80 -20.59
CA ARG A 240 -3.43 17.24 -21.85
C ARG A 240 -4.28 18.24 -22.61
N ALA A 241 -5.08 19.05 -21.91
CA ALA A 241 -5.86 20.12 -22.53
C ALA A 241 -4.94 21.13 -23.25
N PHE A 242 -3.82 21.52 -22.62
CA PHE A 242 -2.83 22.40 -23.26
C PHE A 242 -2.12 21.74 -24.45
N LYS A 243 -1.86 20.43 -24.39
CA LYS A 243 -1.24 19.67 -25.49
C LYS A 243 -2.20 19.25 -26.60
N ARG A 244 -3.51 19.49 -26.46
CA ARG A 244 -4.57 18.98 -27.34
C ARG A 244 -4.53 17.45 -27.52
N GLU A 245 -4.13 16.74 -26.48
CA GLU A 245 -4.13 15.27 -26.44
C GLU A 245 -5.50 14.77 -25.94
N ASN A 246 -5.92 13.58 -26.39
CA ASN A 246 -7.16 12.97 -25.92
C ASN A 246 -7.09 12.74 -24.41
N VAL A 247 -8.00 13.37 -23.68
CA VAL A 247 -7.89 13.51 -22.23
C VAL A 247 -8.22 12.21 -21.51
N LEU A 248 -9.09 11.38 -22.08
CA LEU A 248 -9.66 10.20 -21.42
C LEU A 248 -9.12 8.86 -21.94
N GLY A 249 -8.12 8.83 -22.83
CA GLY A 249 -7.63 7.57 -23.40
C GLY A 249 -8.70 6.77 -24.15
N VAL A 250 -9.79 7.46 -24.54
CA VAL A 250 -10.92 7.02 -25.38
C VAL A 250 -10.99 7.97 -26.57
#